data_AF-A0ABD2P8B3-F1
#
_entry.id   AF-A0ABD2P8B3-F1
#
_cell.length_a   1.000
_cell.length_b   1.000
_cell.length_c   1.000
_cell.angle_alpha   90.00
_cell.angle_beta   90.00
_cell.angle_gamma   90.00
#
_symmetry.space_group_name_H-M   'P 1'
#
loop_
_entity.id
_entity.type
_entity.pdbx_description
1 polymer ?
#
loop_
_entity_poly.entity_id
_entity_poly.type
_entity_poly.pdbx_seq_one_letter_code
_entity_poly.pdbx_strand_id
1 'polypeptide(L)'
;MLDCYGEKEGKKPGTDNQENRRIYLIAMALNKASPPQRKILEESYGRRDEEMIQKVKDIYNELDIIGEFYKMEDIIHDQILNEIKKIPEEFARLLMGKWAYVFTYGKIGTPSYVDS
;
A
#
# COMPACT_ATOMS: atom_id res chain seq x y z
N MET A 1 1.70 4.55 16.89
CA MET A 1 0.44 3.79 16.74
C MET A 1 0.63 2.49 15.95
N LEU A 2 1.38 2.47 14.84
CA LEU A 2 1.64 1.23 14.08
C LEU A 2 2.94 0.48 14.44
N ASP A 3 3.89 1.11 15.14
CA ASP A 3 5.11 0.43 15.63
C ASP A 3 4.80 -0.79 16.52
N CYS A 4 3.55 -0.93 16.97
CA CYS A 4 3.08 -2.04 17.78
C CYS A 4 2.54 -3.23 16.98
N TYR A 5 2.29 -3.09 15.66
CA TYR A 5 1.61 -4.12 14.85
C TYR A 5 2.45 -4.69 13.69
N GLY A 6 3.67 -4.19 13.47
CA GLY A 6 4.62 -4.85 12.59
C GLY A 6 5.80 -3.98 12.15
N GLU A 7 6.99 -4.21 12.70
CA GLU A 7 8.04 -5.01 12.03
C GLU A 7 9.19 -5.30 13.02
N LYS A 8 9.72 -6.54 12.98
CA LYS A 8 10.99 -6.88 13.62
C LYS A 8 12.12 -6.10 12.95
N GLU A 9 13.07 -5.65 13.77
CA GLU A 9 14.31 -4.98 13.35
C GLU A 9 14.96 -5.71 12.17
N GLY A 10 15.19 -5.02 11.05
CA GLY A 10 15.96 -5.56 9.94
C GLY A 10 15.72 -4.97 8.55
N LYS A 11 14.58 -4.33 8.29
CA LYS A 11 14.39 -3.59 7.03
C LYS A 11 14.82 -2.14 7.23
N LYS A 12 15.71 -1.62 6.36
CA LYS A 12 15.95 -0.17 6.29
C LYS A 12 14.58 0.48 6.08
N PRO A 13 14.10 1.36 6.99
CA PRO A 13 12.84 2.01 6.80
C PRO A 13 12.96 2.88 5.55
N GLY A 14 12.34 2.45 4.46
CA GLY A 14 11.98 3.35 3.38
C GLY A 14 10.95 4.31 3.96
N THR A 15 11.34 5.57 4.11
CA THR A 15 10.61 6.62 4.84
C THR A 15 9.18 6.89 4.31
N ASP A 16 8.80 6.33 3.15
CA ASP A 16 7.56 6.66 2.42
C ASP A 16 6.43 5.62 2.48
N ASN A 17 6.60 4.45 3.12
CA ASN A 17 5.53 3.42 3.10
C ASN A 17 4.63 3.44 4.36
N GLN A 18 5.15 3.94 5.48
CA GLN A 18 4.45 3.86 6.77
C GLN A 18 3.33 4.90 6.91
N GLU A 19 3.53 6.13 6.41
CA GLU A 19 2.50 7.17 6.46
C GLU A 19 1.29 6.80 5.60
N ASN A 20 1.55 6.33 4.38
CA ASN A 20 0.52 5.88 3.46
C ASN A 20 -0.30 4.72 4.05
N ARG A 21 0.36 3.77 4.73
CA ARG A 21 -0.32 2.69 5.44
C ARG A 21 -1.21 3.20 6.58
N ARG A 22 -0.74 4.19 7.35
CA ARG A 22 -1.54 4.80 8.43
C ARG A 22 -2.80 5.50 7.91
N ILE A 23 -2.67 6.29 6.84
CA ILE A 23 -3.79 6.97 6.17
C ILE A 23 -4.83 5.95 5.70
N TYR A 24 -4.37 4.83 5.12
CA TYR A 24 -5.26 3.77 4.66
C TYR A 24 -6.05 3.12 5.80
N LEU A 25 -5.39 2.79 6.92
CA LEU A 25 -6.03 2.12 8.06
C LEU A 25 -7.05 3.03 8.77
N ILE A 26 -6.77 4.33 8.91
CA ILE A 26 -7.76 5.25 9.48
C ILE A 26 -8.96 5.44 8.55
N ALA A 27 -8.76 5.49 7.24
CA ALA A 27 -9.86 5.56 6.27
C ALA A 27 -10.76 4.31 6.35
N MET A 28 -10.17 3.12 6.45
CA MET A 28 -10.90 1.87 6.63
C MET A 28 -11.68 1.85 7.95
N ALA A 29 -11.04 2.26 9.05
CA ALA A 29 -11.68 2.35 10.36
C ALA A 29 -12.85 3.33 10.36
N LEU A 30 -12.70 4.51 9.77
CA LEU A 30 -13.76 5.52 9.67
C LEU A 30 -14.94 5.08 8.81
N ASN A 31 -14.71 4.20 7.83
CA ASN A 31 -15.77 3.63 6.99
C ASN A 31 -16.61 2.61 7.76
N LYS A 32 -15.96 1.78 8.60
CA LYS A 32 -16.62 0.71 9.35
C LYS A 32 -17.17 1.14 10.72
N ALA A 33 -16.62 2.21 11.28
CA ALA A 33 -16.97 2.66 12.62
C ALA A 33 -18.43 3.09 12.73
N SER A 34 -19.09 2.68 13.81
CA SER A 34 -20.37 3.25 14.23
C SER A 34 -20.23 4.75 14.56
N PRO A 35 -21.32 5.54 14.60
CA PRO A 35 -21.23 6.97 14.91
C PRO A 35 -20.47 7.30 16.21
N PRO A 36 -20.64 6.55 17.33
CA PRO A 36 -19.85 6.76 18.55
C PRO A 36 -18.36 6.45 18.36
N GLN A 37 -18.03 5.31 17.73
CA GLN A 37 -16.64 4.93 17.45
C GLN A 37 -15.95 5.95 16.54
N ARG A 38 -16.67 6.46 15.53
CA ARG A 38 -16.17 7.47 14.60
C ARG A 38 -15.79 8.76 15.33
N LYS A 39 -16.64 9.23 16.25
CA LYS A 39 -16.33 10.40 17.08
C LYS A 39 -15.06 10.19 17.91
N ILE A 40 -14.91 9.01 18.51
CA ILE A 40 -13.71 8.68 19.29
C ILE A 40 -12.47 8.67 18.36
N LEU A 41 -12.56 8.11 17.16
CA LEU A 41 -11.47 8.13 16.18
C LEU A 41 -11.11 9.57 15.78
N GLU A 42 -12.09 10.43 15.49
CA GLU A 42 -11.85 11.83 15.10
C GLU A 42 -11.20 12.66 16.23
N GLU A 43 -11.58 12.42 17.48
CA GLU A 43 -11.01 13.13 18.65
C GLU A 43 -9.63 12.59 19.06
N SER A 44 -9.37 11.31 18.83
CA SER A 44 -8.18 10.60 19.32
C SER A 44 -7.07 10.49 18.27
N TYR A 45 -7.39 10.51 16.97
CA TYR A 45 -6.41 10.32 15.91
C TYR A 45 -5.46 11.52 15.78
N GLY A 46 -4.17 11.25 15.53
CA GLY A 46 -3.12 12.27 15.46
C GLY A 46 -2.62 12.80 16.82
N ARG A 47 -3.23 12.36 17.92
CA ARG A 47 -2.80 12.70 19.29
C ARG A 47 -1.63 11.81 19.73
N ARG A 48 -0.73 12.38 20.54
CA ARG A 48 0.43 11.68 21.10
C ARG A 48 0.17 11.08 22.49
N ASP A 49 -0.99 11.39 23.06
CA ASP A 49 -1.41 10.92 24.38
C ASP A 49 -1.61 9.39 24.36
N GLU A 50 -1.01 8.65 25.30
CA GLU A 50 -1.08 7.19 25.34
C GLU A 50 -2.52 6.67 25.42
N GLU A 51 -3.39 7.37 26.16
CA GLU A 51 -4.80 7.03 26.27
C GLU A 51 -5.53 7.16 24.93
N MET A 52 -5.24 8.21 24.15
CA MET A 52 -5.83 8.42 22.83
C MET A 52 -5.29 7.40 21.81
N ILE A 53 -4.01 7.04 21.94
CA ILE A 53 -3.41 5.94 21.20
C ILE A 53 -4.13 4.63 21.49
N GLN A 54 -4.42 4.35 22.75
CA GLN A 54 -5.10 3.12 23.14
C GLN A 54 -6.54 3.07 22.62
N LYS A 55 -7.30 4.17 22.72
CA LYS A 55 -8.67 4.26 22.16
C LYS A 55 -8.73 3.93 20.68
N VAL A 56 -7.78 4.44 19.88
CA VAL A 56 -7.71 4.11 18.44
C VAL A 56 -7.39 2.63 18.24
N LYS A 57 -6.46 2.07 19.02
CA LYS A 57 -6.12 0.64 18.95
C LYS A 57 -7.29 -0.26 19.31
N ASP A 58 -8.06 0.09 20.33
CA ASP A 58 -9.21 -0.69 20.78
C ASP A 58 -10.28 -0.75 19.68
N ILE A 59 -10.57 0.39 19.03
CA ILE A 59 -11.49 0.45 17.89
C ILE A 59 -10.96 -0.36 16.71
N TYR A 60 -9.66 -0.30 16.42
CA TYR A 60 -9.07 -1.09 15.34
C TYR A 60 -9.21 -2.59 15.58
N ASN A 61 -9.03 -3.03 16.82
CA ASN A 61 -9.19 -4.42 17.22
C ASN A 61 -10.67 -4.85 17.16
N GLU A 62 -11.57 -4.01 17.66
CA GLU A 62 -13.02 -4.28 17.65
C GLU A 62 -13.57 -4.43 16.22
N LEU A 63 -13.08 -3.61 15.29
CA LEU A 63 -13.50 -3.61 13.89
C LEU A 63 -12.68 -4.57 12.99
N ASP A 64 -11.72 -5.31 13.55
CA ASP A 64 -10.77 -6.19 12.84
C ASP A 64 -10.08 -5.51 11.64
N ILE A 65 -9.64 -4.25 11.82
CA ILE A 65 -9.05 -3.43 10.73
C ILE A 65 -7.75 -4.06 10.21
N ILE A 66 -6.94 -4.61 11.11
CA ILE A 66 -5.66 -5.22 10.74
C ILE A 66 -5.89 -6.55 9.98
N GLY A 67 -6.85 -7.37 10.42
CA GLY A 67 -7.19 -8.60 9.71
C GLY A 67 -7.73 -8.34 8.30
N GLU A 68 -8.54 -7.31 8.13
CA GLU A 68 -9.06 -6.92 6.81
C GLU A 68 -7.98 -6.35 5.90
N PHE A 69 -7.06 -5.55 6.44
CA PHE A 69 -5.91 -5.07 5.69
C PHE A 69 -5.09 -6.22 5.09
N TYR A 70 -4.76 -7.24 5.89
CA TYR A 70 -4.00 -8.39 5.38
C TYR A 70 -4.77 -9.20 4.33
N LYS A 71 -6.07 -9.40 4.51
CA LYS A 71 -6.91 -10.05 3.48
C LYS A 71 -6.89 -9.27 2.16
N MET A 72 -6.97 -7.94 2.23
CA MET A 72 -6.87 -7.10 1.03
C MET A 72 -5.47 -7.19 0.40
N GLU A 73 -4.41 -7.18 1.21
CA GLU A 73 -3.03 -7.32 0.74
C GLU A 73 -2.84 -8.63 -0.06
N ASP A 74 -3.36 -9.75 0.45
CA ASP A 74 -3.34 -11.05 -0.24
C ASP A 74 -4.12 -11.00 -1.57
N ILE A 75 -5.32 -10.42 -1.56
CA ILE A 75 -6.15 -10.28 -2.77
C ILE A 75 -5.43 -9.46 -3.84
N ILE A 76 -4.88 -8.30 -3.46
CA ILE A 76 -4.17 -7.41 -4.39
C ILE A 76 -2.90 -8.10 -4.92
N HIS A 77 -2.16 -8.79 -4.05
CA HIS A 77 -0.99 -9.55 -4.44
C HIS A 77 -1.34 -10.59 -5.52
N ASP A 78 -2.38 -11.38 -5.29
CA ASP A 78 -2.81 -12.41 -6.23
C ASP A 78 -3.36 -11.82 -7.53
N GLN A 79 -4.09 -10.71 -7.47
CA GLN A 79 -4.54 -9.97 -8.65
C GLN A 79 -3.36 -9.48 -9.48
N ILE A 80 -2.38 -8.82 -8.86
CA ILE A 80 -1.19 -8.34 -9.55
C ILE A 80 -0.42 -9.49 -10.18
N LEU A 81 -0.21 -10.60 -9.47
CA LEU A 81 0.46 -11.77 -10.03
C LEU A 81 -0.30 -12.37 -11.22
N ASN A 82 -1.63 -12.41 -11.15
CA ASN A 82 -2.45 -12.90 -12.25
C ASN A 82 -2.39 -11.97 -13.47
N GLU A 83 -2.38 -10.65 -13.27
CA GLU A 83 -2.21 -9.70 -14.37
C GLU A 83 -0.80 -9.80 -14.99
N ILE A 84 0.25 -9.96 -14.17
CA ILE A 84 1.62 -10.17 -14.67
C ILE A 84 1.69 -11.43 -15.55
N LYS A 85 1.04 -12.53 -15.15
CA LYS A 85 1.01 -13.77 -15.95
C LYS A 85 0.33 -13.60 -17.31
N LYS A 86 -0.57 -12.63 -17.46
CA LYS A 86 -1.24 -12.34 -18.73
C LYS A 86 -0.39 -11.50 -19.68
N ILE A 87 0.70 -10.90 -19.20
CA ILE A 87 1.60 -10.09 -20.03
C ILE A 87 2.34 -11.04 -20.99
N PRO A 88 2.22 -10.85 -22.32
CA PRO A 88 2.93 -11.68 -23.29
C PRO A 88 4.45 -11.61 -23.08
N GLU A 89 5.13 -12.75 -23.19
CA GLU A 89 6.59 -12.84 -23.02
C GLU A 89 7.35 -11.96 -24.02
N GLU A 90 6.80 -11.79 -25.22
CA GLU A 90 7.28 -10.87 -26.25
C GLU A 90 7.30 -9.41 -25.78
N PHE A 91 6.37 -9.00 -24.92
CA PHE A 91 6.34 -7.65 -24.34
C PHE A 91 7.49 -7.47 -23.34
N ALA A 92 7.74 -8.47 -22.49
CA ALA A 92 8.89 -8.46 -21.59
C ALA A 92 10.21 -8.44 -22.37
N ARG A 93 10.32 -9.23 -23.44
CA ARG A 93 11.49 -9.27 -24.33
C ARG A 93 11.70 -7.95 -25.07
N LEU A 94 10.64 -7.30 -25.53
CA LEU A 94 10.68 -5.98 -26.17
C LEU A 94 11.11 -4.89 -25.19
N LEU A 95 10.57 -4.89 -23.97
CA LEU A 95 10.98 -3.97 -22.92
C LEU A 95 12.45 -4.18 -22.58
N MET A 96 12.88 -5.41 -22.30
CA MET A 96 14.27 -5.73 -22.02
C MET A 96 15.20 -5.30 -23.16
N GLY A 97 14.80 -5.50 -24.42
CA GLY A 97 15.53 -5.03 -25.60
C GLY A 97 15.65 -3.50 -25.68
N LYS A 98 14.55 -2.78 -25.44
CA LYS A 98 14.57 -1.30 -25.38
C LYS A 98 15.44 -0.79 -24.24
N TRP A 99 15.34 -1.39 -23.06
CA TRP A 99 16.17 -1.03 -21.91
C TRP A 99 17.65 -1.32 -22.15
N ALA A 100 17.98 -2.47 -22.74
CA ALA A 100 19.34 -2.80 -23.14
C ALA A 100 19.88 -1.76 -24.14
N TYR A 101 19.09 -1.40 -25.16
CA TYR A 101 19.47 -0.37 -26.14
C TYR A 101 19.69 1.00 -25.50
N VAL A 102 18.80 1.43 -24.59
CA VAL A 102 18.94 2.69 -23.86
C VAL A 102 20.18 2.67 -22.98
N PHE A 103 20.48 1.56 -22.30
CA PHE A 103 21.64 1.42 -21.45
C PHE A 103 22.95 1.38 -22.26
N THR A 104 22.97 0.70 -23.41
CA THR A 104 24.17 0.57 -24.25
C THR A 104 24.45 1.80 -25.10
N TYR A 105 23.41 2.53 -25.52
CA TYR A 105 23.55 3.63 -26.49
C TYR A 105 23.05 4.99 -26.00
N GLY A 106 22.48 5.09 -24.80
CA GLY A 106 22.14 6.35 -24.15
C GLY A 106 21.06 7.19 -24.85
N LYS A 107 20.24 6.63 -25.75
CA LYS A 107 19.21 7.38 -26.49
C LYS A 107 17.80 6.88 -26.21
N ILE A 108 16.93 7.80 -25.81
CA ILE A 108 15.48 7.59 -25.63
C ILE A 108 14.82 7.69 -27.02
N GLY A 109 14.45 6.57 -27.62
CA GLY A 109 13.67 6.56 -28.86
C GLY A 109 12.17 6.51 -28.54
N THR A 110 11.45 7.60 -28.77
CA THR A 110 9.98 7.59 -28.74
C THR A 110 9.42 6.78 -29.92
N PRO A 111 8.43 5.90 -29.75
CA PRO A 111 7.83 5.19 -30.88
C PRO A 111 6.98 6.16 -31.72
N SER A 112 7.29 6.34 -33.00
CA SER A 112 6.31 6.86 -33.96
C SER A 112 5.31 5.74 -34.25
N TYR A 113 4.09 5.88 -33.74
CA TYR A 113 2.96 5.07 -34.22
C TYR A 113 2.72 5.47 -35.67
N VAL A 114 2.96 4.55 -36.60
CA VAL A 114 2.59 4.74 -38.00
C VAL A 114 1.16 4.26 -38.10
N ASP A 115 0.24 5.21 -38.29
CA ASP A 115 -1.16 4.92 -38.61
C ASP A 115 -1.23 4.07 -39.89
N SER A 116 -2.08 3.04 -39.88
CA SER A 116 -2.54 2.28 -41.04
C SER A 116 -3.99 1.89 -40.83
#